data_AF-A0A1B6L326-F1
#
_entry.id   AF-A0A1B6L326-F1
#
_cell.length_a   1.000
_cell.length_b   1.000
_cell.length_c   1.000
_cell.angle_alpha   90.00
_cell.angle_beta   90.00
_cell.angle_gamma   90.00
#
_symmetry.space_group_name_H-M   'P 1'
#
loop_
_entity.id
_entity.type
_entity.pdbx_description
1 polymer ?
#
loop_
_entity_poly.entity_id
_entity_poly.type
_entity_poly.pdbx_seq_one_letter_code
_entity_poly.pdbx_strand_id
1 'polypeptide(L)'
;MLSNFIFQNLYLMNVCQVFLSHRSDRFKVENLTLAENVVYKPEARELFARSVLFEDGTEEDIDAIVYCTGYKCNYSFMDESCGITEDDGLVYPLYKHFVNANQNSMCILGNMCHSMQFPTFDIQVRFFLKSLTTGFLPEKDDMLQDINEHAEKKLVDGKPKKVYFITTAEEDADYYDNLAAMADIAPLPRVLTKIHARAVAQIYDNFPLFRGDKYKVLDNETFVVSPPA
;
A
#
# COMPACT_ATOMS: atom_id res chain seq x y z
N MET A 1 -6.30 5.57 -4.79
CA MET A 1 -5.79 6.12 -6.06
C MET A 1 -4.44 5.46 -6.35
N LEU A 2 -4.47 4.46 -7.25
CA LEU A 2 -3.38 3.77 -7.96
C LEU A 2 -1.95 3.81 -7.38
N SER A 3 -1.65 2.92 -6.42
CA SER A 3 -0.29 2.54 -6.03
C SER A 3 0.00 1.09 -6.44
N ASN A 4 -0.08 0.79 -7.73
CA ASN A 4 0.42 -0.49 -8.28
C ASN A 4 0.77 -0.30 -9.77
N PHE A 5 1.75 0.58 -10.05
CA PHE A 5 2.49 0.54 -11.32
C PHE A 5 3.46 -0.64 -11.26
N ILE A 6 2.90 -1.84 -11.40
CA ILE A 6 3.66 -3.04 -11.69
C ILE A 6 3.87 -3.03 -13.21
N PHE A 7 5.11 -2.79 -13.65
CA PHE A 7 5.62 -2.53 -15.00
C PHE A 7 5.22 -3.50 -16.14
N GLN A 8 4.37 -4.48 -15.87
CA GLN A 8 4.03 -5.53 -16.82
C GLN A 8 3.21 -5.07 -18.03
N ASN A 9 2.61 -3.87 -18.01
CA ASN A 9 1.75 -3.37 -19.09
C ASN A 9 2.10 -1.93 -19.53
N LEU A 10 3.38 -1.53 -19.45
CA LEU A 10 3.82 -0.42 -20.28
C LEU A 10 3.93 -0.95 -21.71
N TYR A 11 2.80 -1.01 -22.43
CA TYR A 11 2.76 -1.24 -23.88
C TYR A 11 3.35 -0.01 -24.58
N LEU A 12 4.65 0.16 -24.43
CA LEU A 12 5.43 1.11 -25.19
C LEU A 12 5.73 0.47 -26.54
N MET A 13 4.69 0.33 -27.39
CA MET A 13 4.78 -0.39 -28.68
C MET A 13 5.82 0.19 -29.66
N ASN A 14 6.49 1.30 -29.31
CA ASN A 14 7.56 1.95 -30.07
C ASN A 14 8.81 2.27 -29.23
N VAL A 15 9.04 1.58 -28.10
CA VAL A 15 10.26 1.80 -27.29
C VAL A 15 11.30 0.72 -27.56
N CYS A 16 12.43 1.15 -28.10
CA CYS A 16 13.56 0.30 -28.44
C CYS A 16 14.19 -0.35 -27.20
N GLN A 17 14.32 0.40 -26.11
CA GLN A 17 15.01 -0.03 -24.88
C GLN A 17 14.40 0.65 -23.66
N VAL A 18 14.23 -0.10 -22.58
CA VAL A 18 13.86 0.41 -21.25
C VAL A 18 14.98 0.12 -20.28
N PHE A 19 15.37 1.12 -19.49
CA PHE A 19 16.26 0.95 -18.35
C PHE A 19 15.46 1.04 -17.05
N LEU A 20 15.42 -0.04 -16.28
CA LEU A 20 14.74 -0.08 -14.98
C LEU A 20 15.78 0.08 -13.86
N SER A 21 15.66 1.16 -13.10
CA SER A 21 16.54 1.47 -11.95
C SER A 21 15.71 1.63 -10.68
N HIS A 22 16.14 0.99 -9.58
CA HIS A 22 15.52 1.16 -8.26
C HIS A 22 16.47 0.86 -7.11
N ARG A 23 16.13 1.38 -5.93
CA ARG A 23 16.84 1.16 -4.65
C ARG A 23 16.19 0.13 -3.72
N SER A 24 15.22 -0.65 -4.20
CA SER A 24 14.44 -1.55 -3.36
C SER A 24 15.13 -2.89 -3.14
N ASP A 25 15.30 -3.28 -1.88
CA ASP A 25 15.74 -4.64 -1.52
C ASP A 25 14.65 -5.70 -1.70
N ARG A 26 13.39 -5.29 -1.93
CA ARG A 26 12.24 -6.19 -2.07
C ARG A 26 12.17 -6.85 -3.44
N PHE A 27 12.63 -6.14 -4.47
CA PHE A 27 12.64 -6.63 -5.84
C PHE A 27 14.07 -6.97 -6.21
N LYS A 28 14.44 -8.22 -6.01
CA LYS A 28 15.75 -8.68 -6.48
C LYS A 28 15.66 -8.95 -7.97
N VAL A 29 16.59 -8.38 -8.73
CA VAL A 29 16.66 -8.51 -10.19
C VAL A 29 16.73 -9.98 -10.63
N GLU A 30 17.40 -10.82 -9.84
CA GLU A 30 17.50 -12.27 -10.04
C GLU A 30 16.14 -12.99 -10.06
N ASN A 31 15.10 -12.40 -9.46
CA ASN A 31 13.75 -12.94 -9.40
C ASN A 31 12.80 -12.30 -10.43
N LEU A 32 13.28 -11.38 -11.25
CA LEU A 32 12.47 -10.70 -12.26
C LEU A 32 12.70 -11.33 -13.63
N THR A 33 11.64 -11.88 -14.22
CA THR A 33 11.64 -12.13 -15.67
C THR A 33 11.23 -10.83 -16.36
N LEU A 34 12.22 -10.16 -16.95
CA LEU A 34 12.04 -8.94 -17.72
C LEU A 34 11.84 -9.28 -19.20
N ALA A 35 11.15 -8.40 -19.94
CA ALA A 35 11.10 -8.52 -21.40
C ALA A 35 12.49 -8.26 -22.00
N GLU A 36 12.75 -8.79 -23.20
CA GLU A 36 14.07 -8.74 -23.84
C GLU A 36 14.64 -7.31 -23.98
N ASN A 37 13.77 -6.31 -24.17
CA ASN A 37 14.13 -4.91 -24.32
C ASN A 37 14.16 -4.13 -22.98
N VAL A 38 14.15 -4.80 -21.84
CA VAL A 38 14.20 -4.17 -20.51
C VAL A 38 15.48 -4.60 -19.80
N VAL A 39 16.36 -3.64 -19.54
CA VAL A 39 17.64 -3.84 -18.88
C VAL A 39 17.61 -3.20 -17.49
N TYR A 40 17.99 -3.96 -16.47
CA TYR A 40 18.18 -3.40 -15.15
C TYR A 40 19.46 -2.56 -15.08
N LYS A 41 19.39 -1.44 -14.37
CA LYS A 41 20.55 -0.61 -14.00
C LYS A 41 20.54 -0.33 -12.50
N PRO A 42 21.71 -0.16 -11.86
CA PRO A 42 21.76 0.30 -10.46
C PRO A 42 21.24 1.75 -10.36
N GLU A 43 21.34 2.34 -9.17
CA GLU A 43 20.85 3.70 -8.94
C GLU A 43 21.45 4.70 -9.95
N ALA A 44 20.60 5.61 -10.45
CA ALA A 44 21.03 6.69 -11.30
C ALA A 44 21.82 7.71 -10.47
N ARG A 45 23.05 7.98 -10.89
CA ARG A 45 23.99 8.86 -10.19
C ARG A 45 23.92 10.31 -10.68
N GLU A 46 23.92 10.50 -12.00
CA GLU A 46 23.91 11.84 -12.61
C GLU A 46 23.09 11.86 -13.90
N LEU A 47 22.36 12.95 -14.12
CA LEU A 47 21.60 13.19 -15.34
C LEU A 47 22.32 14.21 -16.22
N PHE A 48 22.57 13.83 -17.46
CA PHE A 48 23.07 14.73 -18.49
C PHE A 48 21.96 15.11 -19.47
N ALA A 49 22.29 15.96 -20.45
CA ALA A 49 21.30 16.48 -21.40
C ALA A 49 20.59 15.38 -22.23
N ARG A 50 21.26 14.25 -22.47
CA ARG A 50 20.76 13.14 -23.30
C ARG A 50 21.09 11.76 -22.74
N SER A 51 21.69 11.66 -21.56
CA SER A 51 22.18 10.41 -20.99
C SER A 51 22.07 10.38 -19.47
N VAL A 52 22.17 9.18 -18.88
CA VAL A 52 22.21 8.94 -17.44
C VAL A 52 23.44 8.14 -17.09
N LEU A 53 24.24 8.63 -16.14
CA LEU A 53 25.31 7.87 -15.50
C LEU A 53 24.76 7.11 -14.30
N PHE A 54 25.04 5.82 -14.21
CA PHE A 54 24.63 4.94 -13.12
C PHE A 54 25.79 4.66 -12.16
N GLU A 55 25.48 4.16 -10.96
CA GLU A 55 26.49 3.88 -9.91
C GLU A 55 27.55 2.84 -10.31
N ASP A 56 27.27 1.96 -11.27
CA ASP A 56 28.26 1.02 -11.82
C ASP A 56 29.24 1.68 -12.81
N GLY A 57 29.10 2.99 -13.04
CA GLY A 57 29.91 3.75 -13.99
C GLY A 57 29.46 3.61 -15.44
N THR A 58 28.38 2.88 -15.72
CA THR A 58 27.80 2.83 -17.06
C THR A 58 27.00 4.11 -17.36
N GLU A 59 27.07 4.57 -18.59
CA GLU A 59 26.30 5.71 -19.09
C GLU A 59 25.44 5.25 -20.26
N GLU A 60 24.15 5.59 -20.24
CA GLU A 60 23.21 5.23 -21.30
C GLU A 60 22.52 6.46 -21.85
N ASP A 61 22.42 6.54 -23.18
CA ASP A 61 21.59 7.53 -23.86
C ASP A 61 20.09 7.27 -23.57
N ILE A 62 19.35 8.34 -23.29
CA ILE A 62 17.93 8.27 -22.95
C ILE A 62 17.13 9.36 -23.67
N ASP A 63 15.96 8.99 -24.16
CA ASP A 63 15.02 9.96 -24.77
C ASP A 63 14.02 10.52 -23.76
N ALA A 64 13.73 9.78 -22.68
CA ALA A 64 12.77 10.17 -21.65
C ALA A 64 13.08 9.51 -20.31
N ILE A 65 12.72 10.19 -19.22
CA ILE A 65 12.76 9.67 -17.85
C ILE A 65 11.33 9.62 -17.31
N VAL A 66 10.94 8.47 -16.76
CA VAL A 66 9.66 8.31 -16.05
C VAL A 66 9.95 8.05 -14.57
N TYR A 67 9.64 9.03 -13.72
CA TYR A 67 9.81 8.88 -12.28
C TYR A 67 8.68 8.03 -11.67
N CYS A 68 9.00 6.79 -11.34
CA CYS A 68 8.13 5.87 -10.59
C CYS A 68 8.46 5.89 -9.08
N THR A 69 8.74 7.06 -8.51
CA THR A 69 9.28 7.23 -7.14
C THR A 69 8.21 7.30 -6.04
N GLY A 70 6.94 7.11 -6.40
CA GLY A 70 5.80 7.13 -5.49
C GLY A 70 5.17 8.51 -5.33
N TYR A 71 4.39 8.67 -4.27
CA TYR A 71 3.62 9.90 -3.98
C TYR A 71 3.89 10.38 -2.56
N LYS A 72 3.73 11.68 -2.34
CA LYS A 72 3.62 12.28 -1.00
C LYS A 72 2.16 12.56 -0.70
N CYS A 73 1.71 12.24 0.51
CA CYS A 73 0.40 12.69 0.97
C CYS A 73 0.47 14.20 1.16
N ASN A 74 -0.52 14.93 0.64
CA ASN A 74 -0.61 16.38 0.82
C ASN A 74 -2.00 16.71 1.35
N TYR A 75 -2.02 17.27 2.56
CA TYR A 75 -3.23 17.68 3.26
C TYR A 75 -3.29 19.21 3.39
N SER A 76 -2.96 19.95 2.33
CA SER A 76 -2.95 21.42 2.32
C SER A 76 -4.31 22.08 2.64
N PHE A 77 -5.38 21.30 2.72
CA PHE A 77 -6.71 21.74 3.15
C PHE A 77 -6.95 21.57 4.66
N MET A 78 -6.09 20.87 5.39
CA MET A 78 -6.23 20.66 6.84
C MET A 78 -5.61 21.83 7.59
N ASP A 79 -6.44 22.49 8.39
CA ASP A 79 -6.01 23.54 9.31
C ASP A 79 -5.47 22.92 10.61
N GLU A 80 -4.62 23.65 11.34
CA GLU A 80 -4.08 23.21 12.64
C GLU A 80 -5.19 22.85 13.64
N SER A 81 -6.36 23.50 13.54
CA SER A 81 -7.54 23.21 14.36
C SER A 81 -8.12 21.81 14.16
N CYS A 82 -7.78 21.11 13.08
CA CYS A 82 -8.11 19.69 12.94
C CYS A 82 -7.36 18.82 13.97
N GLY A 83 -6.25 19.31 14.52
CA GLY A 83 -5.42 18.55 15.46
C GLY A 83 -4.77 17.32 14.83
N ILE A 84 -4.49 17.33 13.53
CA ILE A 84 -3.77 16.27 12.82
C ILE A 84 -2.46 16.85 12.29
N THR A 85 -1.38 16.11 12.48
CA THR A 85 -0.06 16.42 11.93
C THR A 85 0.27 15.40 10.83
N GLU A 86 0.91 15.89 9.77
CA GLU A 86 1.56 15.06 8.76
C GLU A 86 3.08 15.25 8.83
N ASP A 87 3.82 14.15 8.85
CA ASP A 87 5.28 14.15 8.95
C ASP A 87 5.86 12.95 8.18
N ASP A 88 6.42 13.21 7.01
CA ASP A 88 7.02 12.20 6.10
C ASP A 88 6.09 11.02 5.79
N GLY A 89 4.83 11.34 5.49
CA GLY A 89 3.78 10.37 5.18
C GLY A 89 3.15 9.71 6.41
N LEU A 90 3.57 10.04 7.63
CA LEU A 90 2.87 9.67 8.86
C LEU A 90 1.80 10.72 9.17
N VAL A 91 0.55 10.29 9.23
CA VAL A 91 -0.60 11.14 9.59
C VAL A 91 -1.09 10.73 10.97
N TYR A 92 -1.10 11.65 11.93
CA TYR A 92 -1.26 11.34 13.35
C TYR A 92 -2.01 12.48 14.08
N PRO A 93 -2.80 12.21 15.15
CA PRO A 93 -3.13 10.90 15.72
C PRO A 93 -4.39 10.30 15.09
N LEU A 94 -4.22 9.18 14.39
CA LEU A 94 -5.33 8.45 13.76
C LEU A 94 -5.56 7.09 14.45
N TYR A 95 -6.61 7.01 15.27
CA TYR A 95 -7.05 5.77 15.89
C TYR A 95 -7.48 4.76 14.81
N LYS A 96 -6.97 3.53 14.93
CA LYS A 96 -7.11 2.47 13.92
C LYS A 96 -6.78 2.91 12.49
N HIS A 97 -5.86 3.86 12.34
CA HIS A 97 -5.36 4.44 11.08
C HIS A 97 -6.32 5.38 10.32
N PHE A 98 -7.53 5.68 10.84
CA PHE A 98 -8.46 6.58 10.13
C PHE A 98 -9.28 7.53 11.00
N VAL A 99 -9.54 7.25 12.29
CA VAL A 99 -10.35 8.13 13.13
C VAL A 99 -9.47 9.18 13.80
N ASN A 100 -9.80 10.46 13.69
CA ASN A 100 -9.03 11.51 14.36
C ASN A 100 -9.25 11.47 15.88
N ALA A 101 -8.22 11.08 16.64
CA ALA A 101 -8.32 10.95 18.11
C ALA A 101 -8.45 12.30 18.83
N ASN A 102 -8.13 13.42 18.16
CA ASN A 102 -8.34 14.76 18.70
C ASN A 102 -9.75 15.30 18.39
N GLN A 103 -10.41 14.79 17.33
CA GLN A 103 -11.75 15.18 16.91
C GLN A 103 -12.52 13.98 16.35
N ASN A 104 -13.24 13.25 17.20
CA ASN A 104 -13.90 11.99 16.86
C ASN A 104 -15.02 12.10 15.79
N SER A 105 -15.39 13.33 15.40
CA SER A 105 -16.31 13.60 14.29
C SER A 105 -15.60 13.71 12.92
N MET A 106 -14.28 13.52 12.86
CA MET A 106 -13.45 13.57 11.66
C MET A 106 -12.72 12.24 11.42
N CYS A 107 -12.60 11.83 10.16
CA CYS A 107 -11.76 10.70 9.77
C CYS A 107 -11.00 10.98 8.46
N ILE A 108 -9.92 10.22 8.24
CA ILE A 108 -9.15 10.16 6.99
C ILE A 108 -9.11 8.70 6.54
N LEU A 109 -9.87 8.36 5.50
CA LEU A 109 -10.03 6.98 5.04
C LEU A 109 -8.86 6.51 4.18
N GLY A 110 -8.54 5.21 4.29
CA GLY A 110 -7.62 4.53 3.39
C GLY A 110 -6.14 4.85 3.55
N ASN A 111 -5.69 5.19 4.76
CA ASN A 111 -4.25 5.36 5.01
C ASN A 111 -3.47 4.03 4.97
N MET A 112 -4.14 2.87 5.11
CA MET A 112 -3.47 1.57 5.04
C MET A 112 -2.81 1.35 3.67
N CYS A 113 -1.60 0.78 3.68
CA CYS A 113 -0.78 0.50 2.52
C CYS A 113 -0.69 -1.01 2.29
N HIS A 114 -0.76 -1.42 1.02
CA HIS A 114 -0.77 -2.83 0.59
C HIS A 114 -2.02 -3.64 1.01
N SER A 115 -3.08 -2.97 1.47
CA SER A 115 -4.35 -3.59 1.82
C SER A 115 -5.31 -3.72 0.63
N MET A 116 -6.41 -4.45 0.85
CA MET A 116 -7.54 -4.46 -0.08
C MET A 116 -8.31 -3.14 -0.04
N GLN A 117 -8.01 -2.22 -0.96
CA GLN A 117 -8.53 -0.84 -0.92
C GLN A 117 -10.06 -0.75 -0.74
N PHE A 118 -10.86 -1.40 -1.60
CA PHE A 118 -12.33 -1.29 -1.50
C PHE A 118 -12.89 -1.91 -0.22
N PRO A 119 -12.53 -3.15 0.18
CA PRO A 119 -12.92 -3.68 1.48
C PRO A 119 -12.45 -2.82 2.67
N THR A 120 -11.23 -2.26 2.62
CA THR A 120 -10.73 -1.32 3.64
C THR A 120 -11.66 -0.10 3.76
N PHE A 121 -12.01 0.53 2.63
CA PHE A 121 -12.91 1.69 2.66
C PHE A 121 -14.29 1.33 3.21
N ASP A 122 -14.86 0.21 2.77
CA ASP A 122 -16.18 -0.24 3.20
C ASP A 122 -16.27 -0.43 4.72
N ILE A 123 -15.33 -1.18 5.31
CA ILE A 123 -15.35 -1.43 6.76
C ILE A 123 -15.05 -0.17 7.57
N GLN A 124 -14.13 0.69 7.12
CA GLN A 124 -13.82 1.96 7.79
C GLN A 124 -15.02 2.91 7.78
N VAL A 125 -15.74 3.02 6.65
CA VAL A 125 -16.95 3.84 6.55
C VAL A 125 -18.04 3.30 7.47
N ARG A 126 -18.30 2.00 7.46
CA ARG A 126 -19.32 1.39 8.33
C ARG A 126 -19.00 1.59 9.81
N PHE A 127 -17.73 1.41 10.20
CA PHE A 127 -17.25 1.70 11.55
C PHE A 127 -17.47 3.17 11.93
N PHE A 128 -17.04 4.10 11.06
CA PHE A 128 -17.12 5.54 11.37
C PHE A 128 -18.57 6.02 11.50
N LEU A 129 -19.46 5.58 10.61
CA LEU A 129 -20.88 5.91 10.70
C LEU A 129 -21.47 5.40 12.01
N LYS A 130 -21.15 4.16 12.41
CA LYS A 130 -21.57 3.63 13.71
C LYS A 130 -21.05 4.51 14.85
N SER A 131 -19.77 4.91 14.83
CA SER A 131 -19.20 5.74 15.90
C SER A 131 -19.87 7.10 16.03
N LEU A 132 -20.24 7.73 14.91
CA LEU A 132 -20.98 8.99 14.94
C LEU A 132 -22.39 8.85 15.53
N THR A 133 -23.04 7.70 15.32
CA THR A 133 -24.41 7.47 15.79
C THR A 133 -24.52 7.00 17.23
N THR A 134 -23.54 6.24 17.73
CA THR A 134 -23.61 5.65 19.08
C THR A 134 -22.57 6.20 20.04
N GLY A 135 -21.55 6.91 19.55
CA GLY A 135 -20.46 7.43 20.38
C GLY A 135 -19.63 6.34 21.05
N PHE A 136 -19.56 5.13 20.48
CA PHE A 136 -18.91 3.98 21.13
C PHE A 136 -17.38 4.06 21.21
N LEU A 137 -16.76 5.06 20.56
CA LEU A 137 -15.31 5.21 20.57
C LEU A 137 -14.79 5.31 22.00
N PRO A 138 -13.62 4.72 22.29
CA PRO A 138 -13.04 4.82 23.62
C PRO A 138 -12.58 6.26 23.91
N GLU A 139 -12.19 6.49 25.16
CA GLU A 139 -11.66 7.78 25.59
C GLU A 139 -10.37 8.11 24.84
N LYS A 140 -10.06 9.41 24.78
CA LYS A 140 -8.91 9.92 24.02
C LYS A 140 -7.59 9.25 24.43
N ASP A 141 -7.37 9.08 25.73
CA ASP A 141 -6.12 8.52 26.25
C ASP A 141 -5.95 7.04 25.82
N ASP A 142 -7.04 6.28 25.78
CA ASP A 142 -7.04 4.89 25.30
C ASP A 142 -6.74 4.82 23.79
N MET A 143 -7.32 5.75 23.01
CA MET A 143 -7.02 5.85 21.57
C MET A 143 -5.55 6.21 21.34
N LEU A 144 -5.00 7.15 22.11
CA LEU A 144 -3.59 7.54 22.01
C LEU A 144 -2.66 6.41 22.43
N GLN A 145 -3.03 5.63 23.46
CA GLN A 145 -2.28 4.45 23.86
C GLN A 145 -2.22 3.42 22.72
N ASP A 146 -3.36 3.08 22.09
CA ASP A 146 -3.40 2.15 20.94
C ASP A 146 -2.50 2.62 19.78
N ILE A 147 -2.53 3.92 19.47
CA ILE A 147 -1.72 4.52 18.43
C ILE A 147 -0.23 4.42 18.76
N ASN A 148 0.16 4.68 20.01
CA ASN A 148 1.54 4.61 20.47
C ASN A 148 2.06 3.18 20.49
N GLU A 149 1.27 2.20 20.96
CA GLU A 149 1.65 0.79 20.95
C GLU A 149 1.87 0.27 19.51
N HIS A 150 1.08 0.75 18.54
CA HIS A 150 1.33 0.44 17.13
C HIS A 150 2.56 1.15 16.59
N ALA A 151 2.77 2.41 16.97
CA ALA A 151 3.95 3.18 16.59
C ALA A 151 5.24 2.50 17.07
N GLU A 152 5.31 2.04 18.31
CA GLU A 152 6.45 1.31 18.87
C GLU A 152 6.77 0.01 18.11
N LYS A 153 5.75 -0.66 17.59
CA LYS A 153 5.92 -1.90 16.81
C LYS A 153 6.40 -1.65 15.37
N LYS A 154 5.91 -0.59 14.73
CA LYS A 154 6.10 -0.36 13.28
C LYS A 154 7.16 0.69 12.96
N LEU A 155 7.31 1.72 13.77
CA LEU A 155 8.32 2.76 13.56
C LEU A 155 9.67 2.25 14.06
N VAL A 156 10.58 2.02 13.11
CA VAL A 156 11.94 1.55 13.37
C VAL A 156 12.91 2.60 12.86
N ASP A 157 13.95 2.89 13.64
CA ASP A 157 14.98 3.85 13.29
C ASP A 157 15.59 3.58 11.90
N GLY A 158 15.71 4.63 11.09
CA GLY A 158 16.23 4.57 9.74
C GLY A 158 15.27 4.00 8.69
N LYS A 159 14.03 3.64 9.05
CA LYS A 159 12.98 3.28 8.07
C LYS A 159 12.05 4.47 7.79
N PRO A 160 11.52 4.61 6.56
CA PRO A 160 10.55 5.66 6.23
C PRO A 160 9.29 5.55 7.09
N LYS A 161 8.74 6.66 7.61
CA LYS A 161 7.62 6.62 8.56
C LYS A 161 6.34 5.98 8.00
N LYS A 162 6.16 5.98 6.67
CA LYS A 162 5.06 5.28 5.97
C LYS A 162 4.95 3.78 6.32
N VAL A 163 6.00 3.14 6.85
CA VAL A 163 5.93 1.74 7.34
C VAL A 163 4.86 1.57 8.43
N TYR A 164 4.50 2.64 9.13
CA TYR A 164 3.39 2.69 10.09
C TYR A 164 2.09 2.14 9.51
N PHE A 165 1.83 2.41 8.23
CA PHE A 165 0.59 2.02 7.55
C PHE A 165 0.72 0.73 6.72
N ILE A 166 1.92 0.12 6.65
CA ILE A 166 2.12 -1.10 5.87
C ILE A 166 1.62 -2.31 6.67
N THR A 167 0.67 -3.03 6.08
CA THR A 167 0.09 -4.25 6.64
C THR A 167 0.48 -5.49 5.83
N THR A 168 0.56 -6.63 6.51
CA THR A 168 0.52 -7.95 5.86
C THR A 168 -0.93 -8.37 5.61
N ALA A 169 -1.15 -9.40 4.80
CA ALA A 169 -2.49 -9.94 4.58
C ALA A 169 -3.15 -10.50 5.86
N GLU A 170 -2.34 -10.99 6.80
CA GLU A 170 -2.78 -11.46 8.13
C GLU A 170 -3.20 -10.27 9.01
N GLU A 171 -2.36 -9.23 9.08
CA GLU A 171 -2.67 -7.99 9.81
C GLU A 171 -3.94 -7.31 9.29
N ASP A 172 -4.12 -7.29 7.96
CA ASP A 172 -5.36 -6.83 7.32
C ASP A 172 -6.57 -7.61 7.81
N ALA A 173 -6.46 -8.94 7.86
CA ALA A 173 -7.56 -9.81 8.25
C ALA A 173 -7.95 -9.58 9.71
N ASP A 174 -6.98 -9.45 10.61
CA ASP A 174 -7.23 -9.14 12.02
C ASP A 174 -7.80 -7.73 12.19
N TYR A 175 -7.29 -6.75 11.44
CA TYR A 175 -7.80 -5.39 11.43
C TYR A 175 -9.30 -5.34 11.08
N TYR A 176 -9.72 -6.04 10.03
CA TYR A 176 -11.12 -6.05 9.62
C TYR A 176 -12.06 -6.71 10.64
N ASP A 177 -11.63 -7.83 11.26
CA ASP A 177 -12.42 -8.48 12.31
C ASP A 177 -12.54 -7.61 13.55
N ASN A 178 -11.44 -6.97 13.95
CA ASN A 178 -11.41 -6.08 15.11
C ASN A 178 -12.35 -4.89 14.90
N LEU A 179 -12.32 -4.22 13.74
CA LEU A 179 -13.26 -3.14 13.46
C LEU A 179 -14.71 -3.62 13.46
N ALA A 180 -14.98 -4.78 12.85
CA ALA A 180 -16.33 -5.34 12.79
C ALA A 180 -16.89 -5.65 14.19
N ALA A 181 -16.08 -6.29 15.04
CA ALA A 181 -16.45 -6.64 16.40
C ALA A 181 -16.64 -5.40 17.29
N MET A 182 -15.72 -4.43 17.22
CA MET A 182 -15.80 -3.20 18.01
C MET A 182 -17.05 -2.36 17.69
N ALA A 183 -17.41 -2.26 16.40
CA ALA A 183 -18.56 -1.48 15.98
C ALA A 183 -19.88 -2.27 16.00
N ASP A 184 -19.85 -3.57 16.34
CA ASP A 184 -21.02 -4.45 16.24
C ASP A 184 -21.67 -4.34 14.84
N ILE A 185 -20.86 -4.60 13.80
CA ILE A 185 -21.25 -4.60 12.39
C ILE A 185 -20.89 -5.91 11.71
N ALA A 186 -21.53 -6.21 10.58
CA ALA A 186 -21.26 -7.43 9.83
C ALA A 186 -19.78 -7.53 9.41
N PRO A 187 -19.09 -8.66 9.65
CA PRO A 187 -17.69 -8.83 9.24
C PRO A 187 -17.56 -8.92 7.72
N LEU A 188 -16.35 -8.63 7.21
CA LEU A 188 -16.03 -8.90 5.81
C LEU A 188 -15.87 -10.41 5.58
N PRO A 189 -16.29 -10.95 4.42
CA PRO A 189 -16.05 -12.35 4.09
C PRO A 189 -14.54 -12.67 4.08
N ARG A 190 -14.13 -13.67 4.87
CA ARG A 190 -12.73 -14.12 5.00
C ARG A 190 -12.12 -14.60 3.69
N VAL A 191 -12.93 -15.03 2.74
CA VAL A 191 -12.48 -15.38 1.39
C VAL A 191 -11.75 -14.21 0.70
N LEU A 192 -12.11 -12.96 1.00
CA LEU A 192 -11.47 -11.79 0.39
C LEU A 192 -10.00 -11.67 0.81
N THR A 193 -9.71 -11.78 2.11
CA THR A 193 -8.33 -11.71 2.62
C THR A 193 -7.50 -12.90 2.18
N LYS A 194 -8.10 -14.10 2.09
CA LYS A 194 -7.44 -15.31 1.56
C LYS A 194 -7.09 -15.17 0.07
N ILE A 195 -7.99 -14.63 -0.75
CA ILE A 195 -7.71 -14.32 -2.16
C ILE A 195 -6.59 -13.29 -2.26
N HIS A 196 -6.65 -12.22 -1.47
CA HIS A 196 -5.64 -11.17 -1.46
C HIS A 196 -4.26 -11.71 -1.07
N ALA A 197 -4.17 -12.49 0.01
CA ALA A 197 -2.92 -13.14 0.44
C ALA A 197 -2.30 -13.96 -0.70
N ARG A 198 -3.10 -14.80 -1.37
CA ARG A 198 -2.64 -15.57 -2.52
C ARG A 198 -2.22 -14.69 -3.69
N ALA A 199 -3.03 -13.69 -4.05
CA ALA A 199 -2.74 -12.81 -5.19
C ALA A 199 -1.44 -12.02 -4.96
N VAL A 200 -1.20 -11.54 -3.74
CA VAL A 200 0.05 -10.89 -3.35
C VAL A 200 1.22 -11.87 -3.47
N ALA A 201 1.10 -13.10 -2.97
CA ALA A 201 2.13 -14.11 -3.14
C ALA A 201 2.45 -14.37 -4.62
N GLN A 202 1.43 -14.50 -5.49
CA GLN A 202 1.64 -14.71 -6.93
C GLN A 202 2.39 -13.56 -7.61
N ILE A 203 2.22 -12.31 -7.17
CA ILE A 203 2.99 -11.18 -7.70
C ILE A 203 4.49 -11.39 -7.47
N TYR A 204 4.89 -11.90 -6.30
CA TYR A 204 6.30 -12.11 -5.97
C TYR A 204 6.84 -13.43 -6.52
N ASP A 205 6.04 -14.50 -6.49
CA ASP A 205 6.47 -15.85 -6.89
C ASP A 205 6.43 -16.06 -8.41
N ASN A 206 5.54 -15.36 -9.12
CA ASN A 206 5.30 -15.56 -10.55
C ASN A 206 4.87 -14.25 -11.24
N PHE A 207 5.72 -13.23 -11.11
CA PHE A 207 5.49 -11.89 -11.67
C PHE A 207 5.08 -11.86 -13.16
N PRO A 208 5.54 -12.76 -14.05
CA PRO A 208 5.10 -12.75 -15.44
C PRO A 208 3.67 -13.27 -15.65
N LEU A 209 3.16 -14.10 -14.75
CA LEU A 209 1.89 -14.81 -14.94
C LEU A 209 0.87 -14.55 -13.83
N PHE A 210 1.17 -13.69 -12.85
CA PHE A 210 0.26 -13.46 -11.70
C PHE A 210 -1.14 -12.99 -12.12
N ARG A 211 -1.28 -12.37 -13.29
CA ARG A 211 -2.57 -11.94 -13.86
C ARG A 211 -3.35 -13.05 -14.55
N GLY A 212 -2.75 -14.22 -14.73
CA GLY A 212 -3.35 -15.37 -15.40
C GLY A 212 -4.33 -16.15 -14.52
N ASP A 213 -4.16 -16.08 -13.20
CA ASP A 213 -5.03 -16.78 -12.24
C ASP A 213 -6.47 -16.26 -12.33
N LYS A 214 -7.43 -17.18 -12.45
CA LYS A 214 -8.86 -16.91 -12.38
C LYS A 214 -9.43 -17.43 -11.07
N TYR A 215 -9.97 -16.52 -10.27
CA TYR A 215 -10.53 -16.82 -8.96
C TYR A 215 -12.05 -16.98 -9.05
N LYS A 216 -12.59 -18.05 -8.44
CA LYS A 216 -14.03 -18.25 -8.25
C LYS A 216 -14.32 -18.43 -6.76
N VAL A 217 -15.02 -17.47 -6.19
CA VAL A 217 -15.55 -17.53 -4.82
C VAL A 217 -16.63 -18.60 -4.74
N LEU A 218 -16.56 -19.48 -3.73
CA LEU A 218 -17.56 -20.52 -3.48
C LEU A 218 -18.47 -20.15 -2.30
N ASP A 219 -17.89 -19.60 -1.25
CA ASP A 219 -18.58 -19.14 -0.04
C ASP A 219 -17.74 -18.06 0.67
N ASN A 220 -18.14 -17.67 1.89
CA ASN A 220 -17.45 -16.64 2.67
C ASN A 220 -16.04 -17.03 3.15
N GLU A 221 -15.63 -18.29 2.98
CA GLU A 221 -14.37 -18.84 3.47
C GLU A 221 -13.49 -19.44 2.36
N THR A 222 -14.09 -19.90 1.27
CA THR A 222 -13.43 -20.76 0.27
C THR A 222 -13.56 -20.22 -1.15
N PHE A 223 -12.52 -20.50 -1.95
CA PHE A 223 -12.45 -20.17 -3.36
C PHE A 223 -11.64 -21.25 -4.10
N VAL A 224 -11.82 -21.32 -5.41
CA VAL A 224 -10.98 -22.13 -6.31
C VAL A 224 -10.25 -21.23 -7.29
N VAL A 225 -9.11 -21.71 -7.76
CA VAL A 225 -8.26 -21.01 -8.72
C VAL A 225 -8.09 -21.88 -9.95
N SER A 226 -8.28 -21.29 -11.11
CA SER A 226 -7.89 -21.89 -12.39
C SER A 226 -6.66 -21.15 -12.90
N PRO A 227 -5.55 -21.85 -13.20
CA PRO A 227 -4.37 -21.21 -13.78
C PRO A 227 -4.67 -20.61 -15.16
N PRO A 228 -3.81 -19.73 -15.69
CA PRO A 228 -3.92 -19.26 -17.07
C PRO A 228 -4.00 -20.46 -18.04
N ALA A 229 -4.87 -20.32 -19.05
CA ALA A 229 -5.02 -21.29 -20.12
C ALA A 229 -3.80 -21.28 -21.05
#